data_AF-A0A2K3JHX1-F1
#
_entry.id   AF-A0A2K3JHX1-F1
#
_cell.length_a   1.000
_cell.length_b   1.000
_cell.length_c   1.000
_cell.angle_alpha   90.00
_cell.angle_beta   90.00
_cell.angle_gamma   90.00
#
_symmetry.space_group_name_H-M   'P 1'
#
loop_
_entity.id
_entity.type
_entity.pdbx_description
1 polymer ?
#
loop_
_entity_poly.entity_id
_entity_poly.type
_entity_poly.pdbx_seq_one_letter_code
_entity_poly.pdbx_strand_id
1 'polypeptide(L)'
;IDHTVQILRKIQSNEITIHIQGLSPIALSGFETVRGLMVPQRADRTILMALKKRLEDADITLVCTNCHYSWNSIVGRIAVQPACSRCGAIKIAVVRRYNKKFLSLLSKKHRTMEENREVRRLHKNASLVLSYGKFAVLALVGRGIGPDTAARILRRSNKLELVKSEEQEIKFLRDILQAELQYAKTRGFWDS
;
A
#
# COMPACT_ATOMS: atom_id res chain seq x y z
N ILE A 1 15.84 26.24 -36.02
CA ILE A 1 15.99 24.81 -36.41
C ILE A 1 17.42 24.54 -36.87
N ASP A 2 18.07 25.46 -37.58
CA ASP A 2 19.45 25.29 -38.09
C ASP A 2 20.51 24.97 -37.04
N HIS A 3 20.45 25.60 -35.86
CA HIS A 3 21.43 25.36 -34.80
C HIS A 3 21.37 23.93 -34.24
N THR A 4 20.18 23.32 -34.20
CA THR A 4 20.01 21.94 -33.76
C THR A 4 20.64 20.96 -34.75
N VAL A 5 20.50 21.22 -36.06
CA VAL A 5 21.10 20.41 -37.12
C VAL A 5 22.63 20.51 -37.09
N GLN A 6 23.18 21.69 -36.83
CA GLN A 6 24.63 21.88 -36.68
C GLN A 6 25.21 21.09 -35.50
N ILE A 7 24.54 21.10 -34.34
CA ILE A 7 25.00 20.35 -33.17
C ILE A 7 25.00 18.84 -33.44
N LEU A 8 23.93 18.32 -34.08
CA LEU A 8 23.85 16.90 -34.43
C LEU A 8 24.95 16.46 -35.40
N ARG A 9 25.27 17.29 -36.39
CA ARG A 9 26.40 17.02 -37.32
C ARG A 9 27.74 16.98 -36.60
N LYS A 10 27.97 17.87 -35.64
CA LYS A 10 29.21 17.91 -34.84
C LYS A 10 29.37 16.73 -33.88
N ILE A 11 28.26 16.19 -33.38
CA ILE A 11 28.25 14.93 -32.63
C ILE A 11 28.59 13.77 -33.58
N GLN A 12 27.99 13.75 -34.77
CA GLN A 12 28.22 12.68 -35.76
C GLN A 12 29.63 12.70 -36.37
N SER A 13 30.27 13.87 -36.46
CA SER A 13 31.65 14.02 -36.92
C SER A 13 32.70 13.83 -35.81
N ASN A 14 32.30 13.40 -34.61
CA ASN A 14 33.16 13.25 -33.43
C ASN A 14 33.86 14.54 -32.95
N GLU A 15 33.47 15.72 -33.44
CA GLU A 15 33.93 17.00 -32.88
C GLU A 15 33.39 17.22 -31.45
N ILE A 16 32.22 16.66 -31.15
CA ILE A 16 31.63 16.67 -29.80
C ILE A 16 31.65 15.24 -29.25
N THR A 17 32.48 15.01 -28.24
CA THR A 17 32.52 13.73 -27.52
C THR A 17 31.52 13.73 -26.38
N ILE A 18 30.62 12.75 -26.36
CA ILE A 18 29.62 12.58 -25.30
C ILE A 18 30.21 11.69 -24.20
N HIS A 19 30.36 12.24 -23.00
CA HIS A 19 30.75 11.48 -21.82
C HIS A 19 29.53 11.20 -20.95
N ILE A 20 29.21 9.92 -20.73
CA ILE A 20 28.16 9.51 -19.79
C ILE A 20 28.82 9.37 -18.43
N GLN A 21 28.58 10.32 -17.53
CA GLN A 21 29.04 10.26 -16.14
C GLN A 21 27.93 9.73 -15.23
N GLY A 22 28.30 8.95 -14.22
CA GLY A 22 27.40 8.57 -13.13
C GLY A 22 26.95 9.79 -12.31
N LEU A 23 25.92 9.62 -11.48
CA LEU A 23 25.44 10.69 -10.61
C LEU A 23 26.55 11.15 -9.66
N SER A 24 26.76 12.46 -9.55
CA SER A 24 27.74 13.02 -8.61
C SER A 24 27.31 12.79 -7.16
N PRO A 25 28.24 12.83 -6.18
CA PRO A 25 27.89 12.70 -4.77
C PRO A 25 26.85 13.73 -4.29
N ILE A 26 26.91 14.95 -4.82
CA ILE A 26 25.92 16.01 -4.56
C ILE A 26 24.57 15.65 -5.21
N ALA A 27 24.59 15.11 -6.43
CA ALA A 27 23.38 14.64 -7.10
C ALA A 27 22.75 13.45 -6.38
N LEU A 28 23.54 12.56 -5.77
CA LEU A 28 23.08 11.43 -4.93
C LEU A 28 22.37 11.91 -3.65
N SER A 29 22.95 12.88 -2.93
CA SER A 29 22.31 13.47 -1.74
C SER A 29 21.03 14.25 -2.09
N GLY A 30 21.03 14.94 -3.22
CA GLY A 30 19.82 15.54 -3.80
C GLY A 30 18.79 14.49 -4.21
N PHE A 31 19.22 13.35 -4.76
CA PHE A 31 18.35 12.23 -5.17
C PHE A 31 17.62 11.60 -3.99
N GLU A 32 18.28 11.44 -2.85
CA GLU A 32 17.66 10.92 -1.61
C GLU A 32 16.58 11.88 -1.07
N THR A 33 16.82 13.19 -1.18
CA THR A 33 15.90 14.23 -0.73
C THR A 33 14.72 14.43 -1.72
N VAL A 34 14.96 14.29 -3.02
CA VAL A 34 13.95 14.45 -4.09
C VAL A 34 12.96 13.27 -4.14
N ARG A 35 13.35 12.06 -3.69
CA ARG A 35 12.40 10.94 -3.51
C ARG A 35 11.24 11.25 -2.55
N GLY A 36 11.37 12.27 -1.69
CA GLY A 36 10.31 12.74 -0.80
C GLY A 36 9.34 13.75 -1.43
N LEU A 37 9.74 14.47 -2.49
CA LEU A 37 9.03 15.71 -2.91
C LEU A 37 8.66 15.77 -4.41
N MET A 38 9.23 14.94 -5.28
CA MET A 38 8.75 14.83 -6.66
C MET A 38 8.39 13.40 -6.98
N VAL A 39 7.09 13.10 -6.92
CA VAL A 39 6.53 11.88 -7.52
C VAL A 39 6.37 12.18 -9.01
N PRO A 40 7.16 11.57 -9.91
CA PRO A 40 6.85 11.65 -11.33
C PRO A 40 5.42 11.12 -11.55
N GLN A 41 4.67 11.75 -12.46
CA GLN A 41 3.29 11.34 -12.83
C GLN A 41 3.19 9.84 -13.17
N ARG A 42 4.31 9.22 -13.54
CA ARG A 42 4.51 7.77 -13.57
C ARG A 42 5.42 7.40 -12.40
N ALA A 43 4.86 6.85 -11.32
CA ALA A 43 5.68 6.17 -10.32
C ALA A 43 6.54 5.11 -11.03
N ASP A 44 7.87 5.22 -10.90
CA ASP A 44 8.79 4.26 -11.50
C ASP A 44 8.42 2.85 -11.05
N ARG A 45 8.43 1.88 -11.98
CA ARG A 45 8.11 0.46 -11.69
C ARG A 45 8.91 -0.05 -10.50
N THR A 46 10.16 0.40 -10.36
CA THR A 46 11.05 0.13 -9.23
C THR A 46 10.49 0.58 -7.88
N ILE A 47 9.88 1.78 -7.82
CA ILE A 47 9.25 2.31 -6.60
C ILE A 47 8.03 1.48 -6.24
N LEU A 48 7.20 1.13 -7.23
CA LEU A 48 6.01 0.30 -7.01
C LEU A 48 6.36 -1.13 -6.58
N MET A 49 7.43 -1.71 -7.12
CA MET A 49 7.93 -3.01 -6.70
C MET A 49 8.51 -2.96 -5.28
N ALA A 50 9.25 -1.90 -4.92
CA ALA A 50 9.71 -1.69 -3.56
C ALA A 50 8.54 -1.50 -2.57
N LEU A 51 7.49 -0.79 -3.01
CA LEU A 51 6.24 -0.65 -2.25
C LEU A 51 5.56 -2.01 -2.05
N LYS A 52 5.41 -2.80 -3.11
CA LYS A 52 4.82 -4.15 -3.04
C LYS A 52 5.57 -5.01 -2.04
N LYS A 53 6.90 -5.10 -2.16
CA LYS A 53 7.75 -5.86 -1.23
C LYS A 53 7.55 -5.41 0.21
N ARG A 54 7.55 -4.10 0.46
CA ARG A 54 7.28 -3.54 1.80
C ARG A 54 5.89 -3.91 2.34
N LEU A 55 4.86 -3.90 1.50
CA LEU A 55 3.50 -4.29 1.91
C LEU A 55 3.40 -5.79 2.20
N GLU A 56 4.10 -6.62 1.42
CA GLU A 56 4.18 -8.06 1.61
C GLU A 56 4.96 -8.45 2.88
N ASP A 57 6.04 -7.74 3.19
CA ASP A 57 6.88 -7.96 4.37
C ASP A 57 6.25 -7.43 5.67
N ALA A 58 5.08 -6.81 5.61
CA ALA A 58 4.46 -6.23 6.79
C ALA A 58 3.92 -7.28 7.77
N ASP A 59 4.23 -7.07 9.05
CA ASP A 59 3.66 -7.83 10.17
C ASP A 59 2.21 -7.43 10.44
N ILE A 60 1.33 -8.43 10.44
CA ILE A 60 -0.09 -8.25 10.75
C ILE A 60 -0.58 -9.24 11.80
N THR A 61 -1.69 -8.88 12.43
CA THR A 61 -2.50 -9.77 13.25
C THR A 61 -3.84 -9.97 12.54
N LEU A 62 -4.17 -11.22 12.28
CA LEU A 62 -5.46 -11.64 11.73
C LEU A 62 -6.38 -11.97 12.90
N VAL A 63 -7.62 -11.51 12.86
CA VAL A 63 -8.63 -11.74 13.90
C VAL A 63 -9.89 -12.29 13.26
N CYS A 64 -10.30 -13.48 13.65
CA CYS A 64 -11.57 -14.05 13.24
C CYS A 64 -12.72 -13.33 13.93
N THR A 65 -13.64 -12.74 13.17
CA THR A 65 -14.82 -12.08 13.76
C THR A 65 -15.92 -13.07 14.21
N ASN A 66 -15.75 -14.36 13.90
CA ASN A 66 -16.70 -15.40 14.28
C ASN A 66 -16.33 -16.04 15.63
N CYS A 67 -15.11 -16.57 15.76
CA CYS A 67 -14.65 -17.26 16.97
C CYS A 67 -13.65 -16.46 17.82
N HIS A 68 -13.38 -15.20 17.45
CA HIS A 68 -12.46 -14.30 18.15
C HIS A 68 -11.00 -14.78 18.26
N TYR A 69 -10.64 -15.84 17.53
CA TYR A 69 -9.27 -16.32 17.46
C TYR A 69 -8.38 -15.35 16.68
N SER A 70 -7.19 -15.06 17.20
CA SER A 70 -6.21 -14.21 16.55
C SER A 70 -4.85 -14.87 16.42
N TRP A 71 -4.17 -14.62 15.30
CA TRP A 71 -2.82 -15.10 15.05
C TRP A 71 -2.02 -14.06 14.28
N ASN A 72 -0.70 -14.13 14.40
CA ASN A 72 0.22 -13.23 13.71
C ASN A 72 0.72 -13.88 12.42
N SER A 73 0.88 -13.08 11.38
CA SER A 73 1.44 -13.51 10.10
C SER A 73 2.08 -12.32 9.38
N ILE A 74 2.85 -12.64 8.35
CA ILE A 74 3.35 -11.68 7.36
C ILE A 74 2.39 -11.69 6.17
N VAL A 75 2.14 -10.54 5.55
CA VAL A 75 1.17 -10.39 4.44
C VAL A 75 1.50 -11.31 3.26
N GLY A 76 2.78 -11.40 2.90
CA GLY A 76 3.26 -12.23 1.79
C GLY A 76 2.89 -13.70 1.93
N ARG A 77 2.83 -14.23 3.16
CA ARG A 77 2.54 -15.66 3.47
C ARG A 77 1.05 -16.01 3.50
N ILE A 78 0.17 -15.02 3.42
CA ILE A 78 -1.27 -15.25 3.52
C ILE A 78 -1.80 -15.83 2.22
N ALA A 79 -2.70 -16.81 2.35
CA ALA A 79 -3.43 -17.38 1.23
C ALA A 79 -4.27 -16.31 0.51
N VAL A 80 -4.58 -16.52 -0.77
CA VAL A 80 -5.41 -15.58 -1.56
C VAL A 80 -6.74 -15.29 -0.85
N GLN A 81 -7.34 -16.30 -0.23
CA GLN A 81 -8.48 -16.16 0.67
C GLN A 81 -8.07 -16.66 2.05
N PRO A 82 -7.86 -15.78 3.05
CA PRO A 82 -7.54 -16.21 4.40
C PRO A 82 -8.76 -16.90 5.05
N ALA A 83 -8.51 -17.98 5.78
CA ALA A 83 -9.51 -18.71 6.55
C ALA A 83 -9.02 -18.93 7.99
N CYS A 84 -9.96 -18.99 8.95
CA CYS A 84 -9.63 -19.24 10.34
C CYS A 84 -9.32 -20.73 10.56
N SER A 85 -8.13 -21.02 11.09
CA SER A 85 -7.72 -22.39 11.43
C SER A 85 -8.57 -23.05 12.52
N ARG A 86 -9.26 -22.27 13.35
CA ARG A 86 -10.07 -22.78 14.47
C ARG A 86 -11.51 -23.12 14.09
N CYS A 87 -12.13 -22.35 13.20
CA CYS A 87 -13.57 -22.50 12.87
C CYS A 87 -13.89 -22.51 11.38
N GLY A 88 -12.90 -22.43 10.49
CA GLY A 88 -13.10 -22.40 9.04
C GLY A 88 -13.69 -21.11 8.47
N ALA A 89 -14.09 -20.15 9.32
CA ALA A 89 -14.69 -18.91 8.85
C ALA A 89 -13.70 -18.05 8.04
N ILE A 90 -14.18 -17.49 6.93
CA ILE A 90 -13.42 -16.62 6.01
C ILE A 90 -13.56 -15.12 6.31
N LYS A 91 -14.43 -14.75 7.27
CA LYS A 91 -14.61 -13.37 7.71
C LYS A 91 -13.55 -13.01 8.75
N ILE A 92 -12.45 -12.44 8.26
CA ILE A 92 -11.25 -12.17 9.06
C ILE A 92 -10.93 -10.68 8.98
N ALA A 93 -10.80 -10.04 10.13
CA ALA A 93 -10.30 -8.68 10.22
C ALA A 93 -8.76 -8.69 10.22
N VAL A 94 -8.16 -7.68 9.58
CA VAL A 94 -6.71 -7.45 9.60
C VAL A 94 -6.41 -6.24 10.44
N VAL A 95 -5.52 -6.38 11.42
CA VAL A 95 -5.01 -5.25 12.21
C VAL A 95 -3.49 -5.25 12.20
N ARG A 96 -2.87 -4.06 12.27
CA ARG A 96 -1.43 -3.96 12.46
C ARG A 96 -1.05 -4.46 13.85
N ARG A 97 0.08 -5.17 13.94
CA ARG A 97 0.55 -5.93 15.13
C ARG A 97 0.55 -5.14 16.46
N TYR A 98 0.78 -3.82 16.41
CA TYR A 98 0.85 -2.98 17.60
C TYR A 98 -0.51 -2.61 18.20
N ASN A 99 -1.63 -3.02 17.60
CA ASN A 99 -2.97 -2.63 18.06
C ASN A 99 -3.75 -3.81 18.69
N LYS A 100 -3.19 -4.40 19.77
CA LYS A 100 -3.83 -5.50 20.52
C LYS A 100 -5.13 -5.11 21.23
N LYS A 101 -5.48 -3.82 21.26
CA LYS A 101 -6.69 -3.29 21.91
C LYS A 101 -7.99 -3.84 21.29
N PHE A 102 -7.98 -4.27 20.04
CA PHE A 102 -9.20 -4.75 19.37
C PHE A 102 -9.72 -6.09 19.89
N LEU A 103 -8.85 -6.95 20.44
CA LEU A 103 -9.29 -8.26 20.93
C LEU A 103 -10.18 -8.12 22.18
N SER A 104 -9.78 -7.25 23.11
CA SER A 104 -10.57 -6.96 24.31
C SER A 104 -11.85 -6.19 23.98
N LEU A 105 -11.83 -5.33 22.95
CA LEU A 105 -13.03 -4.64 22.48
C LEU A 105 -14.09 -5.60 21.92
N LEU A 106 -13.68 -6.66 21.22
CA LEU A 106 -14.60 -7.65 20.67
C LEU A 106 -15.29 -8.51 21.74
N SER A 107 -14.65 -8.74 22.88
CA SER A 107 -15.21 -9.55 23.98
C SER A 107 -16.02 -8.72 25.00
N LYS A 108 -15.90 -7.40 25.01
CA LYS A 108 -16.66 -6.53 25.94
C LYS A 108 -18.17 -6.56 25.63
N LYS A 109 -18.96 -6.75 26.69
CA LYS A 109 -20.44 -6.79 26.66
C LYS A 109 -21.10 -5.40 26.73
N HIS A 110 -20.50 -4.47 27.47
CA HIS A 110 -20.87 -3.05 27.49
C HIS A 110 -19.78 -2.25 26.81
N ARG A 111 -20.16 -1.43 25.83
CA ARG A 111 -19.22 -0.66 25.00
C ARG A 111 -19.62 0.82 25.01
N THR A 112 -18.64 1.70 25.09
CA THR A 112 -18.90 3.14 24.88
C THR A 112 -19.25 3.43 23.42
N MET A 113 -19.72 4.65 23.15
CA MET A 113 -20.06 5.07 21.79
C MET A 113 -18.83 5.02 20.86
N GLU A 114 -17.65 5.36 21.38
CA GLU A 114 -16.37 5.27 20.67
C GLU A 114 -15.98 3.82 20.38
N GLU A 115 -16.10 2.93 21.38
CA GLU A 115 -15.79 1.51 21.22
C GLU A 115 -16.70 0.84 20.18
N ASN A 116 -17.99 1.21 20.15
CA ASN A 116 -18.92 0.76 19.12
C ASN A 116 -18.57 1.27 17.72
N ARG A 117 -17.97 2.45 17.60
CA ARG A 117 -17.48 2.97 16.31
C ARG A 117 -16.27 2.17 15.82
N GLU A 118 -15.34 1.84 16.71
CA GLU A 118 -14.15 1.04 16.38
C GLU A 118 -14.51 -0.39 15.98
N VAL A 119 -15.48 -1.00 16.66
CA VAL A 119 -15.99 -2.34 16.30
C VAL A 119 -16.64 -2.34 14.92
N ARG A 120 -17.43 -1.31 14.59
CA ARG A 120 -18.00 -1.17 13.24
C ARG A 120 -16.92 -1.03 12.18
N ARG A 121 -15.85 -0.27 12.45
CA ARG A 121 -14.67 -0.18 11.57
C ARG A 121 -14.01 -1.54 11.38
N LEU A 122 -13.88 -2.33 12.45
CA LEU A 122 -13.29 -3.66 12.39
C LEU A 122 -14.14 -4.65 11.58
N HIS A 123 -15.47 -4.61 11.72
CA HIS A 123 -16.36 -5.40 10.87
C HIS A 123 -16.30 -4.98 9.41
N LYS A 124 -16.21 -3.67 9.12
CA LYS A 124 -16.03 -3.17 7.74
C LYS A 124 -14.72 -3.67 7.13
N ASN A 125 -13.64 -3.64 7.91
CA ASN A 125 -12.35 -4.22 7.54
C ASN A 125 -12.49 -5.72 7.19
N ALA A 126 -13.13 -6.51 8.07
CA ALA A 126 -13.37 -7.93 7.82
C ALA A 126 -14.20 -8.21 6.56
N SER A 127 -15.19 -7.37 6.26
CA SER A 127 -15.98 -7.47 5.04
C SER A 127 -15.16 -7.20 3.77
N LEU A 128 -14.16 -6.31 3.82
CA LEU A 128 -13.27 -6.08 2.69
C LEU A 128 -12.39 -7.29 2.41
N VAL A 129 -11.84 -7.91 3.47
CA VAL A 129 -11.05 -9.14 3.36
C VAL A 129 -11.90 -10.28 2.83
N LEU A 130 -13.17 -10.37 3.23
CA LEU A 130 -14.09 -11.37 2.71
C LEU A 130 -14.24 -11.26 1.18
N SER A 131 -14.47 -10.04 0.66
CA SER A 131 -14.69 -9.82 -0.78
C SER A 131 -13.41 -9.92 -1.60
N TYR A 132 -12.35 -9.21 -1.19
CA TYR A 132 -11.13 -9.03 -2.01
C TYR A 132 -9.96 -9.92 -1.57
N GLY A 133 -10.05 -10.63 -0.45
CA GLY A 133 -9.01 -11.55 0.02
C GLY A 133 -7.69 -10.83 0.33
N LYS A 134 -6.57 -11.42 -0.12
CA LYS A 134 -5.21 -10.89 0.07
C LYS A 134 -5.02 -9.45 -0.41
N PHE A 135 -5.72 -9.03 -1.46
CA PHE A 135 -5.65 -7.64 -1.95
C PHE A 135 -6.22 -6.64 -0.93
N ALA A 136 -7.26 -7.02 -0.19
CA ALA A 136 -7.74 -6.20 0.91
C ALA A 136 -6.67 -6.02 1.99
N VAL A 137 -5.97 -7.11 2.32
CA VAL A 137 -4.90 -7.12 3.31
C VAL A 137 -3.79 -6.16 2.90
N LEU A 138 -3.34 -6.22 1.63
CA LEU A 138 -2.32 -5.32 1.08
C LEU A 138 -2.73 -3.84 1.19
N ALA A 139 -3.97 -3.51 0.84
CA ALA A 139 -4.46 -2.14 0.95
C ALA A 139 -4.54 -1.66 2.42
N LEU A 140 -5.09 -2.48 3.32
CA LEU A 140 -5.27 -2.14 4.74
C LEU A 140 -3.96 -2.01 5.51
N VAL A 141 -2.90 -2.63 5.01
CA VAL A 141 -1.55 -2.52 5.58
C VAL A 141 -0.87 -1.22 5.21
N GLY A 142 -1.37 -0.50 4.19
CA GLY A 142 -0.85 0.82 3.83
C GLY A 142 -0.89 1.82 4.98
N ARG A 143 0.10 2.72 5.02
CA ARG A 143 0.21 3.75 6.06
C ARG A 143 -0.94 4.74 5.94
N GLY A 144 -1.72 4.89 7.01
CA GLY A 144 -2.87 5.80 7.03
C GLY A 144 -4.08 5.33 6.23
N ILE A 145 -4.08 4.09 5.75
CA ILE A 145 -5.20 3.53 5.00
C ILE A 145 -6.15 2.83 5.97
N GLY A 146 -7.27 3.50 6.27
CA GLY A 146 -8.37 2.91 7.03
C GLY A 146 -9.34 2.10 6.16
N PRO A 147 -10.38 1.48 6.77
CA PRO A 147 -11.38 0.69 6.05
C PRO A 147 -12.12 1.46 4.95
N ASP A 148 -12.38 2.76 5.15
CA ASP A 148 -13.04 3.61 4.16
C ASP A 148 -12.17 3.87 2.93
N THR A 149 -10.90 4.21 3.15
CA THR A 149 -9.92 4.46 2.09
C THR A 149 -9.60 3.16 1.34
N ALA A 150 -9.40 2.05 2.06
CA ALA A 150 -9.20 0.74 1.45
C ALA A 150 -10.40 0.34 0.58
N ALA A 151 -11.63 0.54 1.05
CA ALA A 151 -12.83 0.27 0.26
C ALA A 151 -12.86 1.08 -1.05
N ARG A 152 -12.42 2.33 -1.03
CA ARG A 152 -12.37 3.19 -2.22
C ARG A 152 -11.34 2.69 -3.23
N ILE A 153 -10.16 2.29 -2.77
CA ILE A 153 -9.10 1.71 -3.62
C ILE A 153 -9.61 0.41 -4.24
N LEU A 154 -10.10 -0.51 -3.42
CA LEU A 154 -10.55 -1.83 -3.85
C LEU A 154 -11.74 -1.77 -4.82
N ARG A 155 -12.65 -0.79 -4.68
CA ARG A 155 -13.76 -0.61 -5.64
C ARG A 155 -13.31 -0.28 -7.06
N ARG A 156 -12.12 0.30 -7.24
CA ARG A 156 -11.56 0.61 -8.56
C ARG A 156 -10.81 -0.57 -9.17
N SER A 157 -10.63 -1.65 -8.41
CA SER A 157 -9.82 -2.79 -8.77
C SER A 157 -10.66 -4.07 -8.73
N ASN A 158 -10.88 -4.70 -9.88
CA ASN A 158 -11.57 -5.99 -9.93
C ASN A 158 -10.64 -7.12 -9.47
N LYS A 159 -11.10 -7.95 -8.50
CA LYS A 159 -10.32 -9.09 -7.97
C LYS A 159 -9.81 -10.03 -9.07
N LEU A 160 -10.65 -10.33 -10.06
CA LEU A 160 -10.26 -11.21 -11.18
C LEU A 160 -9.23 -10.56 -12.11
N GLU A 161 -9.30 -9.23 -12.29
CA GLU A 161 -8.38 -8.51 -13.16
C GLU A 161 -7.00 -8.34 -12.52
N LEU A 162 -6.94 -8.15 -11.20
CA LEU A 162 -5.68 -8.06 -10.44
C LEU A 162 -4.81 -9.32 -10.52
N VAL A 163 -5.43 -10.49 -10.71
CA VAL A 163 -4.69 -11.76 -10.84
C VAL A 163 -4.22 -11.99 -12.28
N LYS A 164 -4.95 -11.45 -13.27
CA LYS A 164 -4.73 -11.75 -14.70
C LYS A 164 -3.86 -10.72 -15.41
N SER A 165 -3.82 -9.48 -14.94
CA SER A 165 -3.12 -8.39 -15.62
C SER A 165 -2.13 -7.69 -14.70
N GLU A 166 -0.85 -7.75 -15.06
CA GLU A 166 0.23 -7.02 -14.39
C GLU A 166 -0.04 -5.50 -14.38
N GLU A 167 -0.69 -4.98 -15.44
CA GLU A 167 -1.06 -3.57 -15.53
C GLU A 167 -2.04 -3.14 -14.42
N GLN A 168 -3.00 -4.01 -14.11
CA GLN A 168 -3.99 -3.76 -13.06
C GLN A 168 -3.36 -3.86 -11.67
N GLU A 169 -2.42 -4.79 -11.46
CA GLU A 169 -1.64 -4.86 -10.24
C GLU A 169 -0.82 -3.58 -10.02
N ILE A 170 -0.13 -3.11 -11.06
CA ILE A 170 0.63 -1.84 -11.03
C ILE A 170 -0.30 -0.66 -10.72
N LYS A 171 -1.50 -0.62 -11.30
CA LYS A 171 -2.50 0.42 -11.03
C LYS A 171 -2.97 0.38 -9.57
N PHE A 172 -3.23 -0.80 -9.04
CA PHE A 172 -3.61 -0.97 -7.63
C PHE A 172 -2.52 -0.51 -6.67
N LEU A 173 -1.26 -0.88 -6.92
CA LEU A 173 -0.12 -0.41 -6.13
C LEU A 173 0.04 1.11 -6.20
N ARG A 174 -0.23 1.71 -7.36
CA ARG A 174 -0.22 3.16 -7.54
C ARG A 174 -1.32 3.84 -6.71
N ASP A 175 -2.52 3.28 -6.68
CA ASP A 175 -3.62 3.79 -5.87
C ASP A 175 -3.30 3.73 -4.37
N ILE A 176 -2.63 2.66 -3.91
CA ILE A 176 -2.13 2.55 -2.53
C ILE A 176 -1.09 3.64 -2.26
N LEU A 177 -0.10 3.81 -3.14
CA LEU A 177 0.93 4.83 -2.98
C LEU A 177 0.35 6.23 -2.89
N GLN A 178 -0.61 6.55 -3.75
CA GLN A 178 -1.31 7.84 -3.74
C GLN A 178 -2.05 8.06 -2.42
N ALA A 179 -2.69 7.04 -1.87
CA ALA A 179 -3.36 7.12 -0.58
C ALA A 179 -2.37 7.34 0.58
N GLU A 180 -1.21 6.69 0.57
CA GLU A 180 -0.16 6.93 1.58
C GLU A 180 0.39 8.36 1.50
N LEU A 181 0.62 8.87 0.29
CA LEU A 181 1.07 10.24 0.07
C LEU A 181 0.03 11.27 0.53
N GLN A 182 -1.25 11.04 0.23
CA GLN A 182 -2.32 11.91 0.70
C GLN A 182 -2.42 11.94 2.22
N TYR A 183 -2.27 10.78 2.86
CA TYR A 183 -2.20 10.71 4.31
C TYR A 183 -0.98 11.46 4.86
N ALA A 184 0.21 11.24 4.30
CA ALA A 184 1.42 11.93 4.72
C ALA A 184 1.32 13.47 4.58
N LYS A 185 0.73 13.95 3.48
CA LYS A 185 0.48 15.38 3.25
C LYS A 185 -0.48 15.98 4.26
N THR A 186 -1.57 15.26 4.57
CA THR A 186 -2.62 15.80 5.45
C THR A 186 -2.32 15.59 6.93
N ARG A 187 -1.44 14.64 7.30
CA ARG A 187 -1.18 14.28 8.70
C ARG A 187 -0.83 15.47 9.60
N GLY A 188 -0.08 16.46 9.11
CA GLY A 188 0.26 17.66 9.88
C GLY A 188 -0.96 18.47 10.36
N PHE A 189 -2.12 18.32 9.73
CA PHE A 189 -3.38 18.99 10.12
C PHE A 189 -4.23 18.18 11.11
N TRP A 190 -3.94 16.90 11.34
CA TRP A 190 -4.75 16.01 12.20
C TRP A 190 -4.13 15.72 13.57
N ASP A 191 -2.84 16.05 13.76
CA ASP A 191 -2.13 15.96 15.04
C ASP A 191 -2.19 17.30 15.82
N SER A 192 -3.18 18.17 15.52
CA SER A 192 -3.48 19.43 16.24
C SER A 192 -4.76 19.32 17.07
#